data_AF-A0A401NMP8-F1
#
_entry.id   AF-A0A401NMP8-F1
#
_cell.length_a   1.000
_cell.length_b   1.000
_cell.length_c   1.000
_cell.angle_alpha   90.00
_cell.angle_beta   90.00
_cell.angle_gamma   90.00
#
_symmetry.space_group_name_H-M   'P 1'
#
loop_
_entity.id
_entity.type
_entity.pdbx_description
1 polymer ?
#
loop_
_entity_poly.entity_id
_entity_poly.type
_entity_poly.pdbx_seq_one_letter_code
_entity_poly.pdbx_strand_id
1 'polypeptide(L)'
;AEDHACQTTCRRVLMTKSTDQEIVDGLIEGCKKMPLPQDPLWQCFLESSGSSNPDNSTNGLPAPAVDGAKLHCCSKANTSSCRDLCIKLYSTRWGSRTHWQEFDRLCEYNPLEAAMFTCLADVREPCQLGCQGLKYCTNFNNRPTELFRSCNIQSDQGAKNDMKLWEKGTIKMPFLNIPVKNIKTCQPEMWKAVACSLQIKPCHSKSGGSICK
;
A
#
# COMPACT_ATOMS: atom_id res chain seq x y z
N ALA A 1 6.87 10.15 -31.92
CA ALA A 1 6.27 9.52 -33.10
C ALA A 1 5.03 8.77 -32.63
N GLU A 2 3.86 9.18 -33.10
CA GLU A 2 2.60 8.53 -32.78
C GLU A 2 2.59 7.12 -33.39
N ASP A 3 2.35 6.10 -32.57
CA ASP A 3 2.27 4.72 -33.02
C ASP A 3 0.91 4.49 -33.71
N HIS A 4 0.93 4.54 -35.03
CA HIS A 4 -0.26 4.35 -35.87
C HIS A 4 -0.90 2.96 -35.68
N ALA A 5 -0.12 1.94 -35.27
CA ALA A 5 -0.64 0.62 -34.94
C ALA A 5 -1.41 0.64 -33.62
N CYS A 6 -0.89 1.34 -32.60
CA CYS A 6 -1.61 1.56 -31.35
C CYS A 6 -2.91 2.35 -31.57
N GLN A 7 -2.90 3.41 -32.37
CA GLN A 7 -4.11 4.19 -32.67
C GLN A 7 -5.21 3.33 -33.32
N THR A 8 -4.82 2.45 -34.25
CA THR A 8 -5.75 1.54 -34.93
C THR A 8 -6.32 0.51 -33.95
N THR A 9 -5.49 0.02 -33.02
CA THR A 9 -5.94 -0.91 -31.99
C THR A 9 -6.83 -0.24 -30.96
N CYS A 10 -6.54 0.99 -30.57
CA CYS A 10 -7.39 1.78 -29.68
C CYS A 10 -8.81 1.95 -30.25
N ARG A 11 -8.93 2.39 -31.51
CA ARG A 11 -10.24 2.51 -32.18
C ARG A 11 -10.99 1.18 -32.24
N ARG A 12 -10.28 0.08 -32.54
CA ARG A 12 -10.89 -1.26 -32.62
C ARG A 12 -11.40 -1.71 -31.25
N VAL A 13 -10.58 -1.58 -30.20
CA VAL A 13 -10.91 -2.02 -28.84
C VAL A 13 -12.09 -1.23 -28.28
N LEU A 14 -12.11 0.09 -28.45
CA LEU A 14 -13.23 0.94 -28.03
C LEU A 14 -14.55 0.63 -28.75
N MET A 15 -14.50 0.08 -29.97
CA MET A 15 -15.69 -0.28 -30.75
C MET A 15 -16.16 -1.73 -30.51
N THR A 16 -15.29 -2.62 -30.03
CA THR A 16 -15.55 -4.06 -29.97
C THR A 16 -15.69 -4.61 -28.56
N LYS A 17 -15.18 -3.90 -27.56
CA LYS A 17 -15.25 -4.31 -26.15
C LYS A 17 -16.30 -3.47 -25.43
N SER A 18 -17.11 -4.13 -24.61
CA SER A 18 -18.26 -3.50 -23.92
C SER A 18 -17.98 -3.22 -22.45
N THR A 19 -16.90 -3.78 -21.90
CA THR A 19 -16.52 -3.59 -20.50
C THR A 19 -15.20 -2.84 -20.38
N ASP A 20 -15.11 -1.94 -19.41
CA ASP A 20 -13.89 -1.14 -19.17
C ASP A 20 -12.65 -2.01 -18.99
N GLN A 21 -12.79 -3.18 -18.36
CA GLN A 21 -11.69 -4.12 -18.14
C GLN A 21 -11.15 -4.67 -19.47
N GLU A 22 -12.04 -5.12 -20.37
CA GLU A 22 -11.62 -5.63 -21.68
C GLU A 22 -11.06 -4.53 -22.58
N ILE A 23 -11.54 -3.30 -22.40
CA ILE A 23 -11.02 -2.12 -23.10
C ILE A 23 -9.59 -1.83 -22.62
N VAL A 24 -9.37 -1.76 -21.31
CA VAL A 24 -8.04 -1.50 -20.72
C VAL A 24 -7.06 -2.61 -21.06
N ASP A 25 -7.45 -3.88 -20.92
CA ASP A 25 -6.59 -5.02 -21.24
C ASP A 25 -6.24 -5.07 -22.73
N GLY A 26 -7.22 -4.82 -23.61
CA GLY A 26 -7.00 -4.75 -25.06
C GLY A 26 -6.09 -3.59 -25.48
N LEU A 27 -6.13 -2.46 -24.76
CA LEU A 27 -5.23 -1.33 -24.98
C LEU A 27 -3.80 -1.64 -24.48
N ILE A 28 -3.65 -2.29 -23.33
CA ILE A 28 -2.34 -2.68 -22.80
C ILE A 28 -1.65 -3.67 -23.75
N GLU A 29 -2.38 -4.70 -24.19
CA GLU A 29 -1.87 -5.70 -25.12
C GLU A 29 -1.57 -5.10 -26.50
N GLY A 30 -2.48 -4.28 -27.01
CA GLY A 30 -2.42 -3.72 -28.36
C GLY A 30 -1.42 -2.59 -28.56
N CYS A 31 -1.22 -1.75 -27.53
CA CYS A 31 -0.31 -0.63 -27.57
C CYS A 31 1.02 -0.90 -26.85
N LYS A 32 1.15 -2.05 -26.17
CA LYS A 32 2.33 -2.45 -25.36
C LYS A 32 2.77 -1.35 -24.38
N LYS A 33 1.81 -0.58 -23.88
CA LYS A 33 2.02 0.58 -23.02
C LYS A 33 1.22 0.38 -21.74
N MET A 34 1.91 0.39 -20.61
CA MET A 34 1.25 0.34 -19.31
C MET A 34 0.45 1.63 -19.07
N PRO A 35 -0.65 1.56 -18.29
CA PRO A 35 -1.45 2.72 -17.91
C PRO A 35 -0.64 3.62 -16.97
N LEU A 36 0.14 4.50 -17.59
CA LEU A 36 0.95 5.51 -16.92
C LEU A 36 0.18 6.84 -16.94
N PRO A 37 0.02 7.54 -15.81
CA PRO A 37 -0.67 8.83 -15.74
C PRO A 37 -0.05 9.95 -16.58
N GLN A 38 1.17 9.74 -17.09
CA GLN A 38 1.88 10.69 -17.94
C GLN A 38 1.83 10.33 -19.43
N ASP A 39 1.26 9.17 -19.78
CA ASP A 39 1.08 8.81 -21.18
C ASP A 39 -0.19 9.50 -21.71
N PRO A 40 -0.08 10.30 -22.79
CA PRO A 40 -1.19 11.09 -23.31
C PRO A 40 -2.39 10.25 -23.77
N LEU A 41 -2.18 8.98 -24.18
CA LEU A 41 -3.28 8.07 -24.49
C LEU A 41 -4.12 7.76 -23.25
N TRP A 42 -3.45 7.48 -22.14
CA TRP A 42 -4.10 7.10 -20.89
C TRP A 42 -4.73 8.31 -20.19
N GLN A 43 -4.11 9.49 -20.28
CA GLN A 43 -4.72 10.75 -19.81
C GLN A 43 -6.07 11.01 -20.50
N CYS A 44 -6.09 10.93 -21.83
CA CYS A 44 -7.32 11.15 -22.60
C CYS A 44 -8.41 10.10 -22.29
N PHE A 45 -8.04 8.82 -22.16
CA PHE A 45 -8.99 7.77 -21.79
C PHE A 45 -9.60 7.98 -20.40
N LEU A 46 -8.78 8.35 -19.41
CA LEU A 46 -9.23 8.64 -18.04
C LEU A 46 -10.14 9.86 -17.98
N GLU A 47 -9.80 10.95 -18.69
CA GLU A 47 -10.61 12.18 -18.74
C GLU A 47 -11.96 12.00 -19.45
N SER A 48 -11.98 11.26 -20.56
CA SER A 48 -13.20 11.02 -21.34
C SER A 48 -14.18 10.08 -20.64
N SER A 49 -13.69 9.08 -19.90
CA SER A 49 -14.53 8.19 -19.09
C SER A 49 -15.23 8.88 -17.91
N GLY A 50 -14.73 10.05 -17.48
CA GLY A 50 -15.34 10.90 -16.45
C GLY A 50 -16.40 11.88 -16.96
N SER A 51 -16.60 11.98 -18.29
CA SER A 51 -17.45 12.98 -18.92
C SER A 51 -18.76 12.39 -19.46
N SER A 52 -19.55 11.75 -18.59
CA SER A 52 -20.96 11.46 -18.88
C SER A 52 -21.86 12.41 -18.08
N ASN A 53 -22.31 13.46 -18.78
CA ASN A 53 -23.37 14.44 -18.49
C ASN A 53 -23.32 15.26 -17.17
N PRO A 54 -23.32 16.61 -17.28
CA PRO A 54 -23.59 17.48 -16.14
C PRO A 54 -25.10 17.71 -16.06
N ASP A 55 -25.84 16.84 -15.38
CA ASP A 55 -27.11 17.30 -14.81
C ASP A 55 -27.58 16.53 -13.57
N ASN A 56 -27.97 17.34 -12.60
CA ASN A 56 -28.86 17.07 -11.47
C ASN A 56 -28.41 16.17 -10.30
N SER A 57 -27.98 16.85 -9.25
CA SER A 57 -28.38 16.73 -7.84
C SER A 57 -28.40 15.37 -7.10
N THR A 58 -27.91 15.47 -5.86
CA THR A 58 -28.11 14.65 -4.64
C THR A 58 -27.34 13.31 -4.51
N ASN A 59 -26.44 13.31 -3.51
CA ASN A 59 -25.98 12.15 -2.73
C ASN A 59 -25.59 10.88 -3.53
N GLY A 60 -24.47 10.94 -4.23
CA GLY A 60 -23.73 9.76 -4.68
C GLY A 60 -22.25 9.94 -4.35
N LEU A 61 -21.68 9.00 -3.60
CA LEU A 61 -20.23 8.95 -3.39
C LEU A 61 -19.50 9.03 -4.74
N PRO A 62 -18.35 9.72 -4.83
CA PRO A 62 -17.60 9.79 -6.08
C PRO A 62 -17.28 8.37 -6.60
N ALA A 63 -17.49 8.17 -7.91
CA ALA A 63 -17.24 6.92 -8.60
C ALA A 63 -15.84 6.34 -8.27
N PRO A 64 -15.68 5.01 -8.13
CA PRO A 64 -14.48 4.41 -7.55
C PRO A 64 -13.30 4.52 -8.52
N ALA A 65 -12.45 5.52 -8.26
CA ALA A 65 -11.24 5.78 -9.03
C ALA A 65 -10.25 4.61 -8.90
N VAL A 66 -9.77 4.12 -10.05
CA VAL A 66 -8.56 3.28 -10.13
C VAL A 66 -7.43 4.02 -9.42
N ASP A 67 -6.75 3.35 -8.49
CA ASP A 67 -5.75 4.00 -7.64
C ASP A 67 -4.40 4.08 -8.37
N GLY A 68 -4.26 5.11 -9.22
CA GLY A 68 -3.06 5.34 -10.03
C GLY A 68 -1.77 5.44 -9.21
N ALA A 69 -1.84 5.93 -7.97
CA ALA A 69 -0.69 5.99 -7.07
C ALA A 69 -0.27 4.59 -6.60
N LYS A 70 -1.23 3.72 -6.25
CA LYS A 70 -0.93 2.32 -5.91
C LYS A 70 -0.44 1.51 -7.11
N LEU A 71 -1.00 1.75 -8.30
CA LEU A 71 -0.51 1.12 -9.54
C LEU A 71 0.93 1.55 -9.87
N HIS A 72 1.30 2.81 -9.63
CA HIS A 72 2.69 3.23 -9.73
C HIS A 72 3.59 2.44 -8.77
N CYS A 73 3.15 2.23 -7.53
CA CYS A 73 3.90 1.43 -6.56
C CYS A 73 4.08 -0.03 -6.99
N CYS A 74 3.11 -0.65 -7.68
CA CYS A 74 3.26 -2.00 -8.22
C CYS A 74 4.45 -2.13 -9.18
N SER A 75 4.81 -1.06 -9.91
CA SER A 75 5.99 -1.07 -10.78
C SER A 75 7.32 -1.22 -10.02
N LYS A 76 7.33 -0.96 -8.71
CA LYS A 76 8.49 -1.15 -7.82
C LYS A 76 8.67 -2.60 -7.34
N ALA A 77 7.78 -3.51 -7.71
CA ALA A 77 7.92 -4.93 -7.42
C ALA A 77 9.23 -5.48 -8.01
N ASN A 78 9.86 -6.40 -7.30
CA ASN A 78 11.09 -7.05 -7.74
C ASN A 78 10.78 -8.25 -8.65
N THR A 79 9.74 -9.02 -8.34
CA THR A 79 9.29 -10.15 -9.15
C THR A 79 8.11 -9.77 -10.05
N SER A 80 7.99 -10.42 -11.22
CA SER A 80 6.82 -10.28 -12.09
C SER A 80 5.55 -10.78 -11.41
N SER A 81 5.62 -11.91 -10.69
CA SER A 81 4.47 -12.47 -9.97
C SER A 81 3.85 -11.48 -8.98
N CYS A 82 4.65 -10.80 -8.16
CA CYS A 82 4.14 -9.81 -7.23
C CYS A 82 3.67 -8.52 -7.92
N ARG A 83 4.33 -8.12 -9.01
CA ARG A 83 3.89 -7.01 -9.86
C ARG A 83 2.48 -7.26 -10.41
N ASP A 84 2.26 -8.43 -10.99
CA ASP A 84 1.00 -8.78 -11.66
C ASP A 84 -0.14 -8.93 -10.66
N LEU A 85 0.12 -9.56 -9.51
CA LEU A 85 -0.85 -9.63 -8.41
C LEU A 85 -1.20 -8.25 -7.86
N CYS A 86 -0.21 -7.37 -7.65
CA CYS A 86 -0.42 -6.00 -7.20
C CYS A 86 -1.25 -5.19 -8.20
N ILE A 87 -0.92 -5.25 -9.50
CA ILE A 87 -1.69 -4.57 -10.54
C ILE A 87 -3.12 -5.08 -10.55
N LYS A 88 -3.32 -6.41 -10.55
CA LYS A 88 -4.65 -7.02 -10.53
C LYS A 88 -5.49 -6.57 -9.34
N LEU A 89 -4.84 -6.39 -8.18
CA LEU A 89 -5.46 -5.97 -6.94
C LEU A 89 -6.00 -4.54 -6.98
N TYR A 90 -5.27 -3.64 -7.64
CA TYR A 90 -5.57 -2.19 -7.68
C TYR A 90 -6.15 -1.70 -9.01
N SER A 91 -6.16 -2.54 -10.05
CA SER A 91 -6.85 -2.27 -11.31
C SER A 91 -8.34 -2.63 -11.28
N THR A 92 -8.74 -3.58 -10.43
CA THR A 92 -10.14 -4.01 -10.33
C THR A 92 -10.90 -3.20 -9.28
N ARG A 93 -12.14 -2.81 -9.62
CA ARG A 93 -13.06 -2.01 -8.79
C ARG A 93 -13.29 -2.60 -7.39
N TRP A 94 -13.08 -3.90 -7.23
CA TRP A 94 -12.97 -4.60 -5.94
C TRP A 94 -11.83 -5.60 -6.02
N GLY A 95 -10.67 -5.29 -5.42
CA GLY A 95 -9.69 -6.31 -5.13
C GLY A 95 -10.37 -7.40 -4.30
N SER A 96 -10.74 -8.53 -4.92
CA SER A 96 -11.45 -9.62 -4.23
C SER A 96 -10.65 -10.00 -2.98
N ARG A 97 -11.33 -10.27 -1.86
CA ARG A 97 -10.67 -10.72 -0.62
C ARG A 97 -9.71 -11.90 -0.87
N THR A 98 -10.02 -12.72 -1.87
CA THR A 98 -9.18 -13.83 -2.34
C THR A 98 -7.88 -13.36 -3.04
N HIS A 99 -7.91 -12.30 -3.83
CA HIS A 99 -6.71 -11.72 -4.45
C HIS A 99 -5.80 -11.06 -3.42
N TRP A 100 -6.40 -10.41 -2.41
CA TRP A 100 -5.65 -9.87 -1.27
C TRP A 100 -4.90 -10.95 -0.50
N GLN A 101 -5.56 -12.07 -0.19
CA GLN A 101 -4.93 -13.17 0.55
C GLN A 101 -3.74 -13.78 -0.20
N GLU A 102 -3.84 -13.94 -1.51
CA GLU A 102 -2.73 -14.50 -2.30
C GLU A 102 -1.58 -13.51 -2.45
N PHE A 103 -1.89 -12.23 -2.64
CA PHE A 103 -0.89 -11.16 -2.67
C PHE A 103 -0.15 -11.04 -1.33
N ASP A 104 -0.89 -11.04 -0.22
CA ASP A 104 -0.36 -10.98 1.14
C ASP A 104 0.59 -12.15 1.43
N ARG A 105 0.12 -13.37 1.15
CA ARG A 105 0.89 -14.60 1.37
C ARG A 105 2.19 -14.66 0.55
N LEU A 106 2.14 -14.29 -0.72
CA LEU A 106 3.28 -14.43 -1.62
C LEU A 106 4.26 -13.26 -1.55
N CYS A 107 3.75 -12.04 -1.30
CA CYS A 107 4.53 -10.83 -1.51
C CYS A 107 4.84 -10.10 -0.20
N GLU A 108 3.93 -10.04 0.78
CA GLU A 108 4.12 -9.20 2.00
C GLU A 108 5.35 -9.63 2.80
N TYR A 109 5.54 -10.94 2.96
CA TYR A 109 6.63 -11.51 3.74
C TYR A 109 7.92 -11.72 2.94
N ASN A 110 7.94 -11.39 1.64
CA ASN A 110 9.12 -11.52 0.81
C ASN A 110 9.99 -10.25 0.91
N PRO A 111 11.19 -10.30 1.53
CA PRO A 111 12.02 -9.11 1.71
C PRO A 111 12.48 -8.49 0.39
N LEU A 112 12.48 -9.23 -0.72
CA LEU A 112 12.81 -8.70 -2.04
C LEU A 112 11.75 -7.69 -2.54
N GLU A 113 10.52 -7.77 -2.03
CA GLU A 113 9.41 -6.90 -2.44
C GLU A 113 9.27 -5.64 -1.57
N ALA A 114 10.22 -5.40 -0.64
CA ALA A 114 10.14 -4.32 0.34
C ALA A 114 9.94 -2.92 -0.28
N ALA A 115 10.53 -2.66 -1.45
CA ALA A 115 10.38 -1.38 -2.15
C ALA A 115 8.93 -1.11 -2.59
N MET A 116 8.25 -2.13 -3.12
CA MET A 116 6.84 -2.05 -3.50
C MET A 116 5.98 -1.81 -2.26
N PHE A 117 6.17 -2.59 -1.20
CA PHE A 117 5.37 -2.46 0.03
C PHE A 117 5.58 -1.14 0.74
N THR A 118 6.80 -0.60 0.75
CA THR A 118 7.09 0.71 1.32
C THR A 118 6.35 1.80 0.54
N CYS A 119 6.40 1.77 -0.79
CA CYS A 119 5.63 2.69 -1.63
C CYS A 119 4.12 2.56 -1.40
N LEU A 120 3.58 1.34 -1.37
CA LEU A 120 2.15 1.11 -1.10
C LEU A 120 1.74 1.62 0.28
N ALA A 121 2.60 1.46 1.28
CA ALA A 121 2.39 2.01 2.61
C ALA A 121 2.41 3.55 2.60
N ASP A 122 3.32 4.18 1.84
CA ASP A 122 3.40 5.65 1.66
C ASP A 122 2.14 6.22 1.03
N VAL A 123 1.59 5.54 0.02
CA VAL A 123 0.35 5.96 -0.63
C VAL A 123 -0.86 5.77 0.29
N ARG A 124 -0.90 4.68 1.07
CA ARG A 124 -2.03 4.36 1.96
C ARG A 124 -2.07 5.24 3.21
N GLU A 125 -0.93 5.37 3.87
CA GLU A 125 -0.75 6.10 5.13
C GLU A 125 0.44 7.05 4.92
N PRO A 126 0.18 8.26 4.36
CA PRO A 126 1.22 9.25 4.13
C PRO A 126 1.93 9.60 5.42
N CYS A 127 3.24 9.78 5.30
CA CYS A 127 4.11 10.13 6.41
C CYS A 127 3.76 11.50 6.99
N GLN A 128 3.58 11.54 8.31
CA GLN A 128 3.29 12.76 9.05
C GLN A 128 4.47 13.14 9.94
N LEU A 129 4.65 14.44 10.13
CA LEU A 129 5.72 14.99 10.97
C LEU A 129 5.42 14.77 12.45
N GLY A 130 6.36 14.10 13.12
CA GLY A 130 6.42 14.01 14.55
C GLY A 130 5.26 13.27 15.21
N CYS A 131 5.45 13.05 16.51
CA CYS A 131 4.42 12.51 17.38
C CYS A 131 4.19 13.43 18.57
N GLN A 132 2.95 13.52 19.03
CA GLN A 132 2.59 14.30 20.19
C GLN A 132 1.48 13.63 20.99
N GLY A 133 1.56 13.73 22.32
CA GLY A 133 0.48 13.30 23.22
C GLY A 133 0.37 11.79 23.43
N LEU A 134 1.34 11.00 22.97
CA LEU A 134 1.38 9.56 23.26
C LEU A 134 1.71 9.34 24.75
N LYS A 135 0.96 8.46 25.42
CA LYS A 135 1.12 8.17 26.86
C LYS A 135 1.96 6.93 27.12
N TYR A 136 1.93 5.95 26.21
CA TYR A 136 2.66 4.70 26.35
C TYR A 136 4.01 4.74 25.60
N CYS A 137 3.96 5.11 24.32
CA CYS A 137 5.08 5.26 23.40
C CYS A 137 5.72 6.66 23.48
N THR A 138 5.94 7.14 24.70
CA THR A 138 6.41 8.51 24.99
C THR A 138 7.74 8.86 24.31
N ASN A 139 8.61 7.87 24.07
CA ASN A 139 9.91 8.06 23.39
C ASN A 139 9.78 8.58 21.96
N PHE A 140 8.60 8.48 21.34
CA PHE A 140 8.32 9.00 20.01
C PHE A 140 7.78 10.43 20.05
N ASN A 141 7.33 10.93 21.20
CA ASN A 141 6.85 12.31 21.31
C ASN A 141 7.98 13.32 21.03
N ASN A 142 7.60 14.49 20.50
CA ASN A 142 8.48 15.65 20.31
C ASN A 142 9.70 15.37 19.43
N ARG A 143 9.52 14.57 18.37
CA ARG A 143 10.52 14.33 17.32
C ARG A 143 10.11 15.09 16.05
N PRO A 144 10.35 16.41 15.97
CA PRO A 144 9.74 17.28 14.95
C PRO A 144 10.25 17.03 13.52
N THR A 145 11.40 16.38 13.37
CA THR A 145 12.03 16.10 12.07
C THR A 145 11.87 14.64 11.63
N GLU A 146 11.29 13.78 12.47
CA GLU A 146 11.05 12.39 12.14
C GLU A 146 9.63 12.21 11.57
N LEU A 147 9.50 11.26 10.64
CA LEU A 147 8.25 10.98 9.93
C LEU A 147 7.66 9.64 10.38
N PHE A 148 6.36 9.63 10.67
CA PHE A 148 5.63 8.46 11.15
C PHE A 148 4.33 8.26 10.37
N ARG A 149 3.92 7.01 10.17
CA ARG A 149 2.65 6.69 9.47
C ARG A 149 1.45 6.71 10.40
N SER A 150 1.66 6.42 11.68
CA SER A 150 0.55 6.16 12.60
C SER A 150 0.78 6.77 13.97
N CYS A 151 0.72 8.10 14.02
CA CYS A 151 0.87 8.83 15.27
C CYS A 151 -0.47 9.20 15.91
N ASN A 152 -1.09 8.25 16.60
CA ASN A 152 -2.39 8.48 17.25
C ASN A 152 -2.56 7.62 18.51
N ILE A 153 -3.61 7.91 19.28
CA ILE A 153 -3.93 7.23 20.55
C ILE A 153 -4.21 5.73 20.33
N GLN A 154 -4.76 5.35 19.18
CA GLN A 154 -5.04 3.95 18.87
C GLN A 154 -3.75 3.15 18.72
N SER A 155 -2.74 3.68 18.03
CA SER A 155 -1.42 3.05 17.89
C SER A 155 -0.67 2.99 19.23
N ASP A 156 -0.80 4.03 20.06
CA ASP A 156 -0.25 4.05 21.43
C ASP A 156 -0.83 2.92 22.29
N GLN A 157 -2.16 2.75 22.22
CA GLN A 157 -2.87 1.69 22.93
C GLN A 157 -2.61 0.31 22.32
N GLY A 158 -2.44 0.23 21.00
CA GLY A 158 -2.05 -0.97 20.27
C GLY A 158 -0.73 -1.52 20.79
N ALA A 159 0.28 -0.66 20.97
CA ALA A 159 1.59 -1.09 21.47
C ALA A 159 1.52 -1.65 22.89
N LYS A 160 0.67 -1.06 23.74
CA LYS A 160 0.40 -1.57 25.08
C LYS A 160 -0.31 -2.93 25.06
N ASN A 161 -1.21 -3.14 24.11
CA ASN A 161 -1.92 -4.42 23.96
C ASN A 161 -0.99 -5.52 23.41
N ASP A 162 -0.10 -5.19 22.47
CA ASP A 162 0.92 -6.10 21.95
C ASP A 162 1.83 -6.61 23.06
N MET A 163 2.33 -5.71 23.91
CA MET A 163 3.14 -6.09 25.07
C MET A 163 2.40 -7.08 25.98
N LYS A 164 1.14 -6.81 26.31
CA LYS A 164 0.31 -7.75 27.11
C LYS A 164 0.11 -9.10 26.41
N LEU A 165 0.03 -9.11 25.08
CA LEU A 165 -0.14 -10.34 24.32
C LEU A 165 1.16 -11.16 24.32
N TRP A 166 2.30 -10.51 24.12
CA TRP A 166 3.62 -11.14 24.07
C TRP A 166 4.09 -11.67 25.42
N GLU A 167 3.56 -11.13 26.54
CA GLU A 167 3.73 -11.71 27.89
C GLU A 167 3.27 -13.17 28.00
N LYS A 168 2.42 -13.65 27.09
CA LYS A 168 1.98 -15.06 27.04
C LYS A 168 3.08 -16.02 26.55
N GLY A 169 4.23 -15.50 26.11
CA GLY A 169 5.41 -16.31 25.76
C GLY A 169 5.51 -16.73 24.29
N THR A 170 4.52 -16.38 23.45
CA THR A 170 4.56 -16.68 22.01
C THR A 170 3.95 -15.54 21.20
N ILE A 171 4.68 -15.06 20.20
CA ILE A 171 4.18 -14.11 19.19
C ILE A 171 3.67 -14.93 17.99
N LYS A 172 2.41 -14.74 17.64
CA LYS A 172 1.76 -15.44 16.52
C LYS A 172 1.82 -14.57 15.26
N MET A 173 2.50 -15.06 14.23
CA MET A 173 2.47 -14.53 12.86
C MET A 173 1.72 -15.51 11.96
N PRO A 174 1.21 -15.09 10.78
CA PRO A 174 0.42 -15.96 9.91
C PRO A 174 1.07 -17.31 9.56
N PHE A 175 2.40 -17.34 9.44
CA PHE A 175 3.16 -18.53 9.06
C PHE A 175 4.22 -18.96 10.07
N LEU A 176 4.33 -18.27 11.21
CA LEU A 176 5.41 -18.49 12.18
C LEU A 176 4.94 -18.21 13.61
N ASN A 177 5.31 -19.06 14.55
CA ASN A 177 5.19 -18.76 15.98
C ASN A 177 6.59 -18.51 16.54
N ILE A 178 6.80 -17.33 17.10
CA ILE A 178 8.09 -16.93 17.67
C ILE A 178 7.98 -17.10 19.20
N PRO A 179 8.64 -18.12 19.80
CA PRO A 179 8.69 -18.24 21.24
C PRO A 179 9.54 -17.12 21.82
N VAL A 180 9.05 -16.47 22.87
CA VAL A 180 9.74 -15.38 23.56
C VAL A 180 9.90 -15.69 25.04
N LYS A 181 11.06 -15.36 25.60
CA LYS A 181 11.26 -15.36 27.06
C LYS A 181 10.32 -14.33 27.70
N ASN A 182 10.10 -14.43 29.00
CA ASN A 182 9.25 -13.48 29.72
C ASN A 182 9.76 -12.04 29.53
N ILE A 183 9.04 -11.27 28.73
CA ILE A 183 9.44 -9.92 28.32
C ILE A 183 9.35 -8.90 29.46
N LYS A 184 8.67 -9.21 30.56
CA LYS A 184 8.67 -8.34 31.76
C LYS A 184 10.03 -8.32 32.45
N THR A 185 10.75 -9.44 32.40
CA THR A 185 12.04 -9.59 33.07
C THR A 185 13.19 -9.49 32.09
N CYS A 186 12.99 -9.95 30.85
CA CYS A 186 14.00 -9.94 29.81
C CYS A 186 13.86 -8.71 28.91
N GLN A 187 14.59 -7.63 29.24
CA GLN A 187 14.69 -6.40 28.45
C GLN A 187 13.34 -5.70 28.18
N PRO A 188 12.56 -5.35 29.21
CA PRO A 188 11.21 -4.80 29.06
C PRO A 188 11.15 -3.52 28.23
N GLU A 189 12.11 -2.61 28.38
CA GLU A 189 12.15 -1.36 27.61
C GLU A 189 12.44 -1.59 26.12
N MET A 190 13.22 -2.62 25.79
CA MET A 190 13.50 -2.96 24.39
C MET A 190 12.24 -3.52 23.71
N TRP A 191 11.54 -4.44 24.39
CA TRP A 191 10.27 -4.96 23.88
C TRP A 191 9.21 -3.87 23.75
N LYS A 192 9.14 -2.95 24.70
CA LYS A 192 8.28 -1.76 24.60
C LYS A 192 8.65 -0.91 23.38
N ALA A 193 9.93 -0.67 23.11
CA ALA A 193 10.38 0.06 21.93
C ALA A 193 10.03 -0.66 20.62
N VAL A 194 10.14 -1.99 20.58
CA VAL A 194 9.71 -2.81 19.44
C VAL A 194 8.20 -2.70 19.23
N ALA A 195 7.38 -2.89 20.26
CA ALA A 195 5.93 -2.74 20.18
C ALA A 195 5.51 -1.36 19.68
N CYS A 196 6.11 -0.30 20.22
CA CYS A 196 5.86 1.05 19.76
C CYS A 196 6.28 1.28 18.31
N SER A 197 7.44 0.76 17.88
CA SER A 197 7.91 0.91 16.50
C SER A 197 6.97 0.23 15.50
N LEU A 198 6.45 -0.97 15.84
CA LEU A 198 5.50 -1.70 14.99
C LEU A 198 4.17 -0.95 14.82
N GLN A 199 3.70 -0.27 15.86
CA GLN A 199 2.41 0.42 15.85
C GLN A 199 2.50 1.84 15.31
N ILE A 200 3.53 2.60 15.68
CA ILE A 200 3.74 3.98 15.24
C ILE A 200 4.25 4.04 13.79
N LYS A 201 4.97 3.00 13.34
CA LYS A 201 5.49 2.80 11.98
C LYS A 201 6.28 4.02 11.46
N PRO A 202 7.54 4.19 11.89
CA PRO A 202 8.42 5.21 11.32
C PRO A 202 8.59 5.02 9.80
N CYS A 203 8.52 6.12 9.04
CA CYS A 203 8.52 6.07 7.57
C CYS A 203 9.87 5.74 6.95
N HIS A 204 10.95 6.21 7.58
CA HIS A 204 12.29 5.89 7.19
C HIS A 204 12.97 5.19 8.36
N SER A 205 13.11 3.86 8.28
CA SER A 205 14.17 3.22 9.04
C SER A 205 15.47 3.68 8.39
N LYS A 206 16.18 4.63 9.00
CA LYS A 206 17.59 4.76 8.66
C LYS A 206 18.18 3.36 8.86
N SER A 207 18.78 2.81 7.82
CA SER A 207 19.67 1.65 7.82
C SER A 207 20.95 1.89 8.66
N GLY A 208 20.85 2.65 9.75
CA GLY A 208 21.94 3.10 10.62
C GLY A 208 21.47 3.69 11.95
N GLY A 209 20.26 3.36 12.42
CA GLY A 209 19.81 3.67 13.79
C GLY A 209 19.86 2.40 14.63
N SER A 210 21.02 2.14 15.24
CA SER A 210 21.23 1.01 16.15
C SER A 210 20.20 1.03 17.31
N ILE A 211 19.20 0.15 17.24
CA ILE A 211 18.27 -0.13 18.36
C ILE A 211 18.99 -0.84 19.52
N CYS A 212 20.23 -1.30 19.30
CA CYS A 212 21.17 -1.71 20.33
C CYS A 212 22.40 -0.80 20.30
N LYS A 213 22.58 0.03 21.33
CA LYS A 213 23.92 0.47 21.74
C LYS A 213 24.37 -0.40 22.90
#